data_AF-A0A2V9HZQ2-F1
#
_entry.id   AF-A0A2V9HZQ2-F1
#
_cell.length_a   1.000
_cell.length_b   1.000
_cell.length_c   1.000
_cell.angle_alpha   90.00
_cell.angle_beta   90.00
_cell.angle_gamma   90.00
#
_symmetry.space_group_name_H-M   'P 1'
#
loop_
_entity.id
_entity.type
_entity.pdbx_description
1 polymer ?
#
loop_
_entity_poly.entity_id
_entity_poly.type
_entity_poly.pdbx_seq_one_letter_code
_entity_poly.pdbx_strand_id
1 'polypeptide(L)'
;MKTTLTSQTSASPAAPSSASVEGSKPVTKRLISLDAFRGWTMFWIVGGGAIMTGLQALGHNPVIDTIVYQLNHTPWQGLRYYDLIWPSFMLMTGMSLPFSYAKRSLTQTHREIFLRVARRALVLFLLGSIRESVNLKHPYLVELSSALQPIGIAYFCAFLLVRKSWRFQAAVGASILAGYALLLAFVVPVPGVPAGSYQQGKNLVAAADIADRRASAKQWAAKDEGPYHGPGRGLLRGAGSGDGPYRTRHHEALDHFVRPRIRGLGLPVLSGFLRGR
;
A
#
# COMPACT_ATOMS: atom_id res chain seq x y z
N MET A 1 15.30 16.06 -100.02
CA MET A 1 16.72 15.84 -100.35
C MET A 1 17.40 15.30 -99.10
N LYS A 2 17.98 14.09 -99.18
CA LYS A 2 18.59 13.32 -98.07
C LYS A 2 20.03 13.79 -97.80
N THR A 3 20.45 13.87 -96.52
CA THR A 3 21.83 13.59 -96.04
C THR A 3 21.78 13.35 -94.51
N THR A 4 21.79 12.11 -94.00
CA THR A 4 22.90 11.17 -93.69
C THR A 4 23.62 11.43 -92.35
N LEU A 5 23.30 10.55 -91.38
CA LEU A 5 24.13 9.84 -90.37
C LEU A 5 25.49 10.43 -89.94
N THR A 6 25.80 10.43 -88.63
CA THR A 6 26.80 9.50 -88.02
C THR A 6 26.64 9.43 -86.50
N SER A 7 26.69 8.20 -86.00
CA SER A 7 26.75 7.75 -84.61
C SER A 7 28.05 8.14 -83.90
N GLN A 8 28.00 8.41 -82.59
CA GLN A 8 29.03 7.89 -81.69
C GLN A 8 28.52 7.69 -80.25
N THR A 9 28.65 6.44 -79.84
CA THR A 9 28.46 5.81 -78.53
C THR A 9 29.45 6.33 -77.49
N SER A 10 28.98 6.62 -76.26
CA SER A 10 29.74 6.29 -75.05
C SER A 10 28.82 6.11 -73.81
N ALA A 11 28.85 4.87 -73.31
CA ALA A 11 28.70 4.44 -71.92
C ALA A 11 27.51 4.94 -71.05
N SER A 12 26.55 4.03 -70.87
CA SER A 12 25.89 3.74 -69.57
C SER A 12 26.94 3.01 -68.67
N PRO A 13 26.96 3.09 -67.31
CA PRO A 13 25.77 2.96 -66.46
C PRO A 13 25.75 3.74 -65.13
N ALA A 14 24.55 3.95 -64.57
CA ALA A 14 24.16 3.53 -63.22
C ALA A 14 22.95 4.35 -62.73
N ALA A 15 22.01 3.62 -62.11
CA ALA A 15 20.74 4.09 -61.56
C ALA A 15 20.88 5.28 -60.59
N PRO A 16 19.83 6.12 -60.43
CA PRO A 16 19.75 7.00 -59.28
C PRO A 16 19.68 6.14 -58.02
N SER A 17 20.78 6.19 -57.26
CA SER A 17 20.90 5.68 -55.90
C SER A 17 19.67 6.09 -55.12
N SER A 18 18.89 5.09 -54.71
CA SER A 18 17.84 5.22 -53.72
C SER A 18 18.49 5.77 -52.45
N ALA A 19 18.42 7.09 -52.27
CA ALA A 19 18.65 7.72 -50.99
C ALA A 19 17.66 7.11 -50.00
N SER A 20 18.19 6.17 -49.22
CA SER A 20 17.54 5.55 -48.08
C SER A 20 17.01 6.68 -47.21
N VAL A 21 15.68 6.78 -47.15
CA VAL A 21 14.99 7.44 -46.05
C VAL A 21 15.34 6.63 -44.81
N GLU A 22 16.46 6.98 -44.17
CA GLU A 22 16.75 6.51 -42.83
C GLU A 22 15.61 6.98 -41.94
N GLY A 23 14.72 6.05 -41.62
CA GLY A 23 13.63 6.27 -40.70
C GLY A 23 14.23 6.73 -39.36
N SER A 24 14.11 8.01 -39.06
CA SER A 24 14.39 8.53 -37.72
C SER A 24 13.46 7.79 -36.76
N LYS A 25 14.02 6.82 -36.02
CA LYS A 25 13.29 6.16 -34.95
C LYS A 25 12.72 7.27 -34.05
N PRO A 26 11.41 7.29 -33.74
CA PRO A 26 10.87 8.32 -32.87
C PRO A 26 11.55 8.18 -31.52
N VAL A 27 12.43 9.14 -31.20
CA VAL A 27 13.06 9.24 -29.89
C VAL A 27 11.93 9.51 -28.91
N THR A 28 11.50 8.48 -28.20
CA THR A 28 10.49 8.63 -27.17
C THR A 28 11.14 9.42 -26.04
N LYS A 29 10.85 10.72 -26.01
CA LYS A 29 11.40 11.64 -25.01
C LYS A 29 10.94 11.15 -23.63
N ARG A 30 11.88 10.63 -22.83
CA ARG A 30 11.62 10.29 -21.43
C ARG A 30 11.24 11.58 -20.69
N LEU A 31 10.28 11.49 -19.79
CA LEU A 31 9.89 12.62 -18.94
C LEU A 31 10.92 12.75 -17.82
N ILE A 32 11.95 13.56 -18.05
CA ILE A 32 13.06 13.77 -17.11
C ILE A 32 12.55 14.27 -15.76
N SER A 33 11.53 15.13 -15.75
CA SER A 33 10.90 15.63 -14.52
C SER A 33 10.27 14.50 -13.68
N LEU A 34 9.66 13.51 -14.34
CA LEU A 34 9.03 12.38 -13.66
C LEU A 34 10.07 11.43 -13.08
N ASP A 35 11.13 11.17 -13.84
CA ASP A 35 12.27 10.34 -13.38
C ASP A 35 12.99 11.02 -12.20
N ALA A 36 13.20 12.35 -12.25
CA ALA A 36 13.81 13.13 -11.17
C ALA A 36 12.94 13.16 -9.91
N PHE A 37 11.63 13.39 -10.04
CA PHE A 37 10.70 13.39 -8.91
C PHE A 37 10.61 12.01 -8.24
N ARG A 38 10.65 10.94 -9.04
CA ARG A 38 10.73 9.57 -8.52
C ARG A 38 12.01 9.35 -7.72
N GLY A 39 13.16 9.75 -8.26
CA GLY A 39 14.46 9.64 -7.59
C GLY A 39 14.47 10.39 -6.26
N TRP A 40 13.94 11.61 -6.24
CA TRP A 40 13.77 12.42 -5.04
C TRP A 40 12.94 11.69 -3.97
N THR A 41 11.81 11.11 -4.36
CA THR A 41 10.94 10.35 -3.45
C THR A 41 11.64 9.10 -2.91
N MET A 42 12.35 8.35 -3.76
CA MET A 42 13.11 7.16 -3.34
C MET A 42 14.25 7.52 -2.38
N PHE A 43 14.94 8.62 -2.60
CA PHE A 43 16.01 9.10 -1.73
C PHE A 43 15.50 9.31 -0.29
N TRP A 44 14.38 10.01 -0.12
CA TRP A 44 13.81 10.28 1.20
C TRP A 44 13.29 9.04 1.92
N ILE A 45 12.67 8.11 1.20
CA ILE A 45 12.16 6.85 1.78
C ILE A 45 13.29 5.92 2.24
N VAL A 46 14.38 5.82 1.45
CA VAL A 46 15.42 4.82 1.70
C VAL A 46 16.46 5.30 2.72
N GLY A 47 16.81 6.59 2.74
CA GLY A 47 17.92 7.05 3.57
C GLY A 47 17.95 8.54 3.92
N GLY A 48 17.21 9.39 3.22
CA GLY A 48 17.23 10.84 3.47
C GLY A 48 16.86 11.20 4.92
N GLY A 49 15.88 10.52 5.50
CA GLY A 49 15.53 10.67 6.92
C GLY A 49 16.69 10.34 7.87
N ALA A 50 17.34 9.19 7.67
CA ALA A 50 18.45 8.75 8.51
C ALA A 50 19.67 9.69 8.40
N ILE A 51 19.95 10.23 7.21
CA ILE A 51 21.02 11.21 7.00
C ILE A 51 20.75 12.48 7.81
N MET A 52 19.52 13.01 7.76
CA MET A 52 19.19 14.24 8.47
C MET A 52 19.19 14.05 9.99
N THR A 53 18.69 12.92 10.49
CA THR A 53 18.77 12.59 11.92
C THR A 53 20.21 12.38 12.38
N GLY A 54 21.06 11.77 11.55
CA GLY A 54 22.49 11.63 11.82
C GLY A 54 23.20 12.99 11.87
N LEU A 55 22.83 13.91 10.99
CA LEU A 55 23.38 15.27 10.96
C LEU A 55 22.94 16.08 12.19
N GLN A 56 21.69 15.91 12.63
CA GLN A 56 21.18 16.51 13.86
C GLN A 56 21.98 16.04 15.09
N ALA A 57 22.37 14.76 15.12
CA ALA A 57 23.17 14.20 16.21
C ALA A 57 24.61 14.76 16.27
N LEU A 58 25.13 15.31 15.16
CA LEU A 58 26.45 15.94 15.08
C LEU A 58 26.43 17.42 15.48
N GLY A 59 25.25 18.05 15.45
CA GLY A 59 25.07 19.44 15.88
C GLY A 59 23.67 19.95 15.58
N HIS A 60 23.04 20.57 16.57
CA HIS A 60 21.75 21.23 16.39
C HIS A 60 21.91 22.52 15.59
N ASN A 61 21.05 22.69 14.59
CA ASN A 61 20.93 23.90 13.79
C ASN A 61 19.44 24.07 13.47
N PRO A 62 18.88 25.29 13.59
CA PRO A 62 17.47 25.55 13.28
C PRO A 62 17.03 25.02 11.90
N VAL A 63 17.92 25.00 10.91
CA VAL A 63 17.65 24.44 9.58
C VAL A 63 17.51 22.92 9.62
N ILE A 64 18.45 22.23 10.28
CA ILE A 64 18.44 20.77 10.40
C ILE A 64 17.23 20.32 11.21
N ASP A 65 16.95 21.00 12.33
CA ASP A 65 15.83 20.69 13.20
C ASP A 65 14.48 20.88 12.48
N THR A 66 14.35 21.92 11.66
CA THR A 66 13.16 22.14 10.82
C THR A 66 12.99 21.02 9.79
N ILE A 67 14.08 20.58 9.16
CA ILE A 67 14.02 19.49 8.18
C ILE A 67 13.65 18.17 8.87
N VAL A 68 14.29 17.84 10.00
CA VAL A 68 13.97 16.64 10.79
C VAL A 68 12.51 16.68 11.26
N TYR A 69 12.01 17.84 11.71
CA TYR A 69 10.62 18.01 12.09
C TYR A 69 9.66 17.63 10.95
N GLN A 70 9.96 18.06 9.72
CA GLN A 70 9.16 17.75 8.52
C GLN A 70 9.27 16.29 8.05
N LEU A 71 10.36 15.62 8.39
CA LEU A 71 10.62 14.21 8.06
C LEU A 71 10.00 13.21 9.04
N ASN A 72 9.37 13.70 10.12
CA ASN A 72 8.62 12.86 11.05
C ASN A 72 7.13 12.89 10.73
N HIS A 73 6.42 11.79 10.97
CA HIS A 73 4.96 11.75 10.82
C HIS A 73 4.23 12.61 11.84
N THR A 74 3.12 13.21 11.42
CA THR A 74 2.20 13.86 12.35
C THR A 74 1.53 12.79 13.22
N PRO A 75 1.39 12.97 14.55
CA PRO A 75 0.82 11.93 15.41
C PRO A 75 -0.64 11.57 15.09
N TRP A 76 -1.42 12.54 14.61
CA TRP A 76 -2.83 12.32 14.26
C TRP A 76 -3.41 13.40 13.32
N GLN A 77 -3.43 14.67 13.77
CA GLN A 77 -3.96 15.80 12.99
C GLN A 77 -2.85 16.76 12.60
N GLY A 78 -2.84 17.12 11.32
CA GLY A 78 -1.85 17.99 10.70
C GLY A 78 -1.31 17.36 9.43
N LEU A 79 -0.36 18.05 8.80
CA LEU A 79 0.27 17.61 7.57
C LEU A 79 1.74 17.95 7.64
N ARG A 80 2.60 16.94 7.53
CA ARG A 80 4.05 17.11 7.39
C ARG A 80 4.51 16.63 6.02
N TYR A 81 5.69 17.08 5.61
CA TYR A 81 6.27 16.70 4.32
C TYR A 81 6.32 15.18 4.13
N TYR A 82 6.71 14.44 5.16
CA TYR A 82 6.82 12.99 5.11
C TYR A 82 5.47 12.30 4.82
N ASP A 83 4.35 12.88 5.26
CA ASP A 83 3.00 12.36 5.01
C ASP A 83 2.60 12.47 3.51
N LEU A 84 3.21 13.41 2.76
CA LEU A 84 2.94 13.64 1.34
C LEU A 84 3.70 12.71 0.39
N ILE A 85 4.72 12.01 0.89
CA ILE A 85 5.56 11.10 0.10
C ILE A 85 4.70 10.02 -0.56
N TRP A 86 3.83 9.38 0.22
CA TRP A 86 2.99 8.29 -0.27
C TRP A 86 1.94 8.75 -1.31
N PRO A 87 1.12 9.79 -1.06
CA PRO A 87 0.21 10.35 -2.06
C PRO A 87 0.93 10.78 -3.34
N SER A 88 2.08 11.43 -3.22
CA SER A 88 2.89 11.88 -4.36
C SER A 88 3.37 10.70 -5.21
N PHE A 89 3.86 9.63 -4.56
CA PHE A 89 4.30 8.42 -5.23
C PHE A 89 3.16 7.71 -5.97
N MET A 90 1.97 7.67 -5.39
CA MET A 90 0.77 7.10 -6.02
C MET A 90 0.32 7.90 -7.22
N LEU A 91 0.26 9.22 -7.10
CA LEU A 91 -0.09 10.12 -8.19
C LEU A 91 0.86 9.94 -9.37
N MET A 92 2.17 9.94 -9.11
CA MET A 92 3.21 9.71 -10.10
C MET A 92 3.07 8.34 -10.78
N THR A 93 2.88 7.28 -9.99
CA THR A 93 2.65 5.92 -10.51
C THR A 93 1.42 5.88 -11.41
N GLY A 94 0.32 6.53 -10.99
CA GLY A 94 -0.91 6.64 -11.76
C GLY A 94 -0.72 7.37 -13.10
N MET A 95 -0.04 8.52 -13.10
CA MET A 95 0.25 9.28 -14.32
C MET A 95 1.16 8.53 -15.29
N SER A 96 2.07 7.68 -14.79
CA SER A 96 2.98 6.90 -15.65
C SER A 96 2.28 5.83 -16.49
N LEU A 97 1.10 5.38 -16.05
CA LEU A 97 0.37 4.28 -16.66
C LEU A 97 -0.15 4.60 -18.07
N PRO A 98 -0.90 5.69 -18.34
CA PRO A 98 -1.38 6.02 -19.68
C PRO A 98 -0.24 6.26 -20.67
N PHE A 99 0.87 6.88 -20.25
CA PHE A 99 2.05 7.06 -21.11
C PHE A 99 2.69 5.71 -21.47
N SER A 100 2.81 4.80 -20.50
CA SER A 100 3.34 3.46 -20.74
C SER A 100 2.42 2.62 -21.62
N TYR A 101 1.10 2.76 -21.44
CA TYR A 101 0.09 2.10 -22.26
C TYR A 101 0.13 2.60 -23.70
N ALA A 102 0.06 3.90 -23.92
CA ALA A 102 0.06 4.52 -25.25
C ALA A 102 1.31 4.14 -26.06
N LYS A 103 2.48 4.09 -25.41
CA LYS A 103 3.72 3.64 -26.07
C LYS A 103 3.66 2.18 -26.48
N ARG A 104 3.12 1.30 -25.63
CA ARG A 104 3.12 -0.16 -25.88
C ARG A 104 2.00 -0.59 -26.82
N SER A 105 0.88 0.13 -26.85
CA SER A 105 -0.22 -0.18 -27.77
C SER A 105 0.16 -0.02 -29.25
N LEU A 106 1.29 0.63 -29.56
CA LEU A 106 1.83 0.72 -30.92
C LEU A 106 2.49 -0.58 -31.41
N THR A 107 2.97 -1.44 -30.49
CA THR A 107 3.76 -2.63 -30.84
C THR A 107 3.27 -3.92 -30.18
N GLN A 108 2.34 -3.84 -29.23
CA GLN A 108 1.86 -4.98 -28.45
C GLN A 108 0.33 -5.01 -28.47
N THR A 109 -0.20 -6.23 -28.49
CA THR A 109 -1.63 -6.48 -28.33
C THR A 109 -2.08 -6.15 -26.90
N HIS A 110 -3.37 -5.87 -26.73
CA HIS A 110 -3.95 -5.62 -25.42
C HIS A 110 -3.73 -6.79 -24.44
N ARG A 111 -3.76 -8.03 -24.93
CA ARG A 111 -3.55 -9.24 -24.11
C ARG A 111 -2.13 -9.31 -23.56
N GLU A 112 -1.13 -8.96 -24.36
CA GLU A 112 0.28 -8.95 -23.92
C GLU A 112 0.52 -7.87 -22.87
N ILE A 113 -0.06 -6.68 -23.05
CA ILE A 113 0.02 -5.59 -22.07
C ILE A 113 -0.69 -6.00 -20.77
N PHE A 114 -1.89 -6.59 -20.87
CA PHE A 114 -2.65 -7.10 -19.73
C PHE A 114 -1.85 -8.13 -18.93
N LEU A 115 -1.31 -9.18 -19.58
CA LEU A 115 -0.54 -10.22 -18.90
C LEU A 115 0.71 -9.67 -18.22
N ARG A 116 1.36 -8.67 -18.82
CA ARG A 116 2.50 -7.98 -18.21
C ARG A 116 2.10 -7.21 -16.96
N VAL A 117 1.00 -6.48 -17.02
CA VAL A 117 0.48 -5.71 -15.88
C VAL A 117 0.01 -6.66 -14.77
N ALA A 118 -0.71 -7.73 -15.11
CA ALA A 118 -1.14 -8.76 -14.18
C ALA A 118 0.06 -9.45 -13.50
N ARG A 119 1.10 -9.83 -14.26
CA ARG A 119 2.34 -10.40 -13.69
C ARG A 119 3.02 -9.42 -12.74
N ARG A 120 3.10 -8.13 -13.09
CA ARG A 120 3.70 -7.11 -12.23
C ARG A 120 2.90 -6.93 -10.93
N ALA A 121 1.58 -6.87 -11.03
CA ALA A 121 0.69 -6.80 -9.86
C ALA A 121 0.85 -8.04 -8.97
N LEU A 122 0.89 -9.23 -9.56
CA LEU A 122 1.10 -10.49 -8.85
C LEU A 122 2.47 -10.54 -8.15
N VAL A 123 3.54 -10.14 -8.84
CA VAL A 123 4.89 -10.10 -8.23
C VAL A 123 4.94 -9.13 -7.05
N LEU A 124 4.34 -7.94 -7.17
CA LEU A 124 4.28 -6.99 -6.06
C LEU A 124 3.43 -7.51 -4.90
N PHE A 125 2.32 -8.18 -5.21
CA PHE A 125 1.45 -8.79 -4.22
C PHE A 125 2.17 -9.90 -3.44
N LEU A 126 2.80 -10.83 -4.16
CA LEU A 126 3.56 -11.94 -3.56
C LEU A 126 4.77 -11.42 -2.78
N LEU A 127 5.51 -10.43 -3.29
CA LEU A 127 6.64 -9.86 -2.56
C LEU A 127 6.18 -9.17 -1.27
N GLY A 128 5.04 -8.48 -1.29
CA GLY A 128 4.42 -7.93 -0.10
C GLY A 128 4.03 -9.01 0.91
N SER A 129 3.44 -10.11 0.44
CA SER A 129 3.08 -11.25 1.30
C SER A 129 4.29 -11.96 1.89
N ILE A 130 5.36 -12.16 1.10
CA ILE A 130 6.60 -12.78 1.58
C ILE A 130 7.26 -11.89 2.63
N ARG A 131 7.36 -10.58 2.38
CA ARG A 131 7.91 -9.61 3.36
C ARG A 131 7.20 -9.74 4.70
N GLU A 132 5.87 -9.76 4.67
CA GLU A 132 5.08 -9.86 5.89
C GLU A 132 5.17 -11.22 6.56
N SER A 133 5.14 -12.30 5.76
CA SER A 133 5.28 -13.67 6.26
C SER A 133 6.62 -13.88 6.97
N VAL A 134 7.70 -13.29 6.43
CA VAL A 134 9.04 -13.32 7.05
C VAL A 134 9.05 -12.50 8.34
N ASN A 135 8.48 -11.29 8.31
CA ASN A 135 8.40 -10.41 9.48
C ASN A 135 7.63 -11.07 10.64
N LEU A 136 6.52 -11.73 10.33
CA LEU A 136 5.65 -12.36 11.33
C LEU A 136 5.98 -13.84 11.58
N LYS A 137 7.02 -14.40 10.94
CA LYS A 137 7.45 -15.82 11.04
C LYS A 137 6.35 -16.87 10.76
N HIS A 138 5.30 -16.51 10.04
CA HIS A 138 4.19 -17.42 9.70
C HIS A 138 3.61 -17.02 8.33
N PRO A 139 2.99 -17.95 7.57
CA PRO A 139 2.44 -17.62 6.26
C PRO A 139 1.25 -16.68 6.38
N TYR A 140 1.41 -15.47 5.84
CA TYR A 140 0.40 -14.42 5.83
C TYR A 140 0.26 -13.82 4.41
N LEU A 141 -0.91 -14.00 3.81
CA LEU A 141 -1.13 -13.78 2.38
C LEU A 141 -1.62 -12.37 2.04
N VAL A 142 -2.50 -11.80 2.86
CA VAL A 142 -3.20 -10.55 2.55
C VAL A 142 -2.92 -9.54 3.65
N GLU A 143 -1.94 -8.66 3.45
CA GLU A 143 -1.59 -7.56 4.35
C GLU A 143 -1.84 -6.25 3.61
N LEU A 144 -3.01 -5.66 3.83
CA LEU A 144 -3.36 -4.37 3.22
C LEU A 144 -2.60 -3.19 3.83
N SER A 145 -1.94 -3.38 4.98
CA SER A 145 -1.03 -2.39 5.59
C SER A 145 0.33 -2.29 4.87
N SER A 146 0.70 -3.30 4.08
CA SER A 146 1.93 -3.28 3.30
C SER A 146 1.86 -2.22 2.21
N ALA A 147 2.97 -1.57 1.86
CA ALA A 147 3.01 -0.65 0.72
C ALA A 147 2.92 -1.40 -0.64
N LEU A 148 3.47 -2.62 -0.71
CA LEU A 148 3.66 -3.32 -1.99
C LEU A 148 2.36 -3.87 -2.58
N GLN A 149 1.50 -4.46 -1.76
CA GLN A 149 0.24 -5.06 -2.24
C GLN A 149 -0.74 -4.01 -2.77
N PRO A 150 -1.02 -2.89 -2.06
CA PRO A 150 -1.87 -1.82 -2.54
C PRO A 150 -1.35 -1.17 -3.82
N ILE A 151 -0.02 -0.98 -3.98
CA ILE A 151 0.55 -0.50 -5.26
C ILE A 151 0.18 -1.45 -6.40
N GLY A 152 0.37 -2.76 -6.21
CA GLY A 152 0.07 -3.76 -7.22
C GLY A 152 -1.41 -3.76 -7.63
N ILE A 153 -2.31 -3.74 -6.64
CA ILE A 153 -3.76 -3.75 -6.83
C ILE A 153 -4.21 -2.44 -7.51
N ALA A 154 -3.81 -1.30 -6.97
CA ALA A 154 -4.18 0.01 -7.52
C ALA A 154 -3.69 0.18 -8.96
N TYR A 155 -2.47 -0.26 -9.26
CA TYR A 155 -1.91 -0.22 -10.61
C TYR A 155 -2.70 -1.12 -11.58
N PHE A 156 -3.12 -2.31 -11.15
CA PHE A 156 -3.96 -3.21 -11.95
C PHE A 156 -5.36 -2.61 -12.20
N CYS A 157 -6.01 -2.09 -11.17
CA CYS A 157 -7.31 -1.43 -11.30
C CYS A 157 -7.23 -0.20 -12.22
N ALA A 158 -6.20 0.63 -12.07
CA ALA A 158 -5.95 1.77 -12.94
C ALA A 158 -5.74 1.36 -14.41
N PHE A 159 -5.08 0.23 -14.66
CA PHE A 159 -4.94 -0.31 -16.01
C PHE A 159 -6.30 -0.66 -16.65
N LEU A 160 -7.23 -1.24 -15.90
CA LEU A 160 -8.58 -1.55 -16.43
C LEU A 160 -9.35 -0.29 -16.85
N LEU A 161 -9.03 0.85 -16.23
CA LEU A 161 -9.66 2.15 -16.49
C LEU A 161 -8.97 2.95 -17.61
N VAL A 162 -7.74 2.59 -18.01
CA VAL A 162 -6.90 3.42 -18.90
C VAL A 162 -7.55 3.70 -20.27
N ARG A 163 -8.37 2.76 -20.77
CA ARG A 163 -9.06 2.88 -22.06
C ARG A 163 -10.41 3.60 -21.97
N LYS A 164 -10.90 3.88 -20.76
CA LYS A 164 -12.19 4.56 -20.54
C LYS A 164 -12.03 6.07 -20.76
N SER A 165 -13.14 6.76 -20.99
CA SER A 165 -13.11 8.22 -21.16
C SER A 165 -12.63 8.91 -19.88
N TRP A 166 -12.00 10.08 -20.02
CA TRP A 166 -11.53 10.87 -18.88
C TRP A 166 -12.67 11.21 -17.90
N ARG A 167 -13.90 11.41 -18.42
CA ARG A 167 -15.10 11.64 -17.60
C ARG A 167 -15.44 10.43 -16.74
N PHE A 168 -15.33 9.22 -17.30
CA PHE A 168 -15.55 7.99 -16.54
C PHE A 168 -14.46 7.79 -15.48
N GLN A 169 -13.19 8.06 -15.83
CA GLN A 169 -12.08 7.98 -14.87
C GLN A 169 -12.26 8.97 -13.72
N ALA A 170 -12.63 10.23 -14.03
CA ALA A 170 -12.91 11.26 -13.04
C ALA A 170 -14.13 10.91 -12.17
N ALA A 171 -15.20 10.38 -12.77
CA ALA A 171 -16.38 9.93 -12.04
C ALA A 171 -16.04 8.77 -11.11
N VAL A 172 -15.29 7.76 -11.55
CA VAL A 172 -14.85 6.65 -10.68
C VAL A 172 -13.99 7.18 -9.53
N GLY A 173 -13.04 8.07 -9.80
CA GLY A 173 -12.21 8.70 -8.76
C GLY A 173 -13.05 9.49 -7.75
N ALA A 174 -13.97 10.32 -8.23
CA ALA A 174 -14.87 11.09 -7.39
C ALA A 174 -15.80 10.19 -6.57
N SER A 175 -16.34 9.12 -7.16
CA SER A 175 -17.18 8.14 -6.48
C SER A 175 -16.43 7.37 -5.40
N ILE A 176 -15.16 7.00 -5.64
CA ILE A 176 -14.32 6.36 -4.60
C ILE A 176 -14.09 7.33 -3.44
N LEU A 177 -13.77 8.61 -3.73
CA LEU A 177 -13.52 9.61 -2.70
C LEU A 177 -14.78 9.94 -1.90
N ALA A 178 -15.89 10.19 -2.58
CA ALA A 178 -17.18 10.46 -1.96
C ALA A 178 -17.67 9.25 -1.17
N GLY A 179 -17.59 8.04 -1.75
CA GLY A 179 -17.92 6.80 -1.07
C GLY A 179 -17.11 6.60 0.19
N TYR A 180 -15.80 6.82 0.15
CA TYR A 180 -14.94 6.75 1.33
C TYR A 180 -15.28 7.80 2.39
N ALA A 181 -15.53 9.05 1.97
CA ALA A 181 -15.94 10.12 2.88
C ALA A 181 -17.28 9.81 3.56
N LEU A 182 -18.27 9.32 2.81
CA LEU A 182 -19.57 8.90 3.34
C LEU A 182 -19.44 7.70 4.28
N LEU A 183 -18.60 6.72 3.94
CA LEU A 183 -18.31 5.60 4.83
C LEU A 183 -17.75 6.08 6.17
N LEU A 184 -16.79 7.01 6.17
CA LEU A 184 -16.23 7.57 7.39
C LEU A 184 -17.24 8.43 8.17
N ALA A 185 -18.13 9.13 7.48
CA ALA A 185 -19.11 10.01 8.12
C ALA A 185 -20.27 9.26 8.77
N PHE A 186 -20.76 8.18 8.13
CA PHE A 186 -22.03 7.56 8.52
C PHE A 186 -21.91 6.18 9.15
N VAL A 187 -20.80 5.46 8.96
CA VAL A 187 -20.64 4.12 9.54
C VAL A 187 -20.08 4.22 10.95
N VAL A 188 -20.82 3.67 11.93
CA VAL A 188 -20.42 3.58 13.34
C VAL A 188 -20.06 2.14 13.69
N PRO A 189 -18.77 1.79 13.75
CA PRO A 189 -18.35 0.44 14.10
C PRO A 189 -17.99 0.26 15.58
N VAL A 190 -17.84 1.35 16.36
CA VAL A 190 -17.45 1.27 17.77
C VAL A 190 -18.66 1.61 18.65
N PRO A 191 -19.15 0.66 19.49
CA PRO A 191 -20.22 0.93 20.45
C PRO A 191 -19.85 2.11 21.36
N GLY A 192 -20.70 3.14 21.41
CA GLY A 192 -20.49 4.32 22.25
C GLY A 192 -19.67 5.46 21.61
N VAL A 193 -19.31 5.38 20.33
CA VAL A 193 -18.69 6.48 19.58
C VAL A 193 -19.72 7.08 18.61
N PRO A 194 -19.94 8.41 18.58
CA PRO A 194 -20.84 9.03 17.61
C PRO A 194 -20.33 8.89 16.18
N ALA A 195 -21.26 8.82 15.22
CA ALA A 195 -20.95 8.84 13.79
C ALA A 195 -20.15 10.10 13.40
N GLY A 196 -19.21 9.95 12.47
CA GLY A 196 -18.36 11.07 12.01
C GLY A 196 -17.24 11.46 12.96
N SER A 197 -16.90 10.65 13.96
CA SER A 197 -15.72 10.90 14.80
C SER A 197 -14.42 10.62 14.04
N TYR A 198 -13.57 11.64 13.93
CA TYR A 198 -12.21 11.57 13.36
C TYR A 198 -11.11 11.55 14.45
N GLN A 199 -11.46 11.21 15.70
CA GLN A 199 -10.48 11.11 16.79
C GLN A 199 -9.63 9.83 16.65
N GLN A 200 -8.40 9.88 17.13
CA GLN A 200 -7.47 8.74 17.12
C GLN A 200 -8.08 7.57 17.89
N GLY A 201 -8.09 6.38 17.29
CA GLY A 201 -8.63 5.16 17.90
C GLY A 201 -10.17 5.12 18.03
N LYS A 202 -10.89 6.16 17.61
CA LYS A 202 -12.36 6.26 17.71
C LYS A 202 -12.99 6.60 16.36
N ASN A 203 -12.60 5.85 15.33
CA ASN A 203 -13.09 6.01 13.97
C ASN A 203 -13.17 4.66 13.27
N LEU A 204 -13.79 4.64 12.09
CA LEU A 204 -13.97 3.41 11.31
C LEU A 204 -12.66 2.73 10.93
N VAL A 205 -11.61 3.50 10.63
CA VAL A 205 -10.30 2.96 10.25
C VAL A 205 -9.67 2.21 11.42
N ALA A 206 -9.74 2.76 12.62
CA ALA A 206 -9.24 2.11 13.83
C ALA A 206 -10.01 0.81 14.13
N ALA A 207 -11.34 0.81 13.92
CA ALA A 207 -12.14 -0.40 14.10
C ALA A 207 -11.78 -1.49 13.06
N ALA A 208 -11.53 -1.09 11.81
CA ALA A 208 -11.09 -2.00 10.76
C ALA A 208 -9.69 -2.58 11.05
N ASP A 209 -8.73 -1.76 11.48
CA ASP A 209 -7.39 -2.21 11.88
C ASP A 209 -7.45 -3.19 13.07
N ILE A 210 -8.28 -2.89 14.08
CA ILE A 210 -8.50 -3.80 15.21
C ILE A 210 -9.17 -5.10 14.75
N ALA A 211 -10.15 -5.03 13.84
CA ALA A 211 -10.82 -6.21 13.33
C ALA A 211 -9.88 -7.09 12.52
N ASP A 212 -9.03 -6.50 11.68
CA ASP A 212 -8.01 -7.19 10.89
C ASP A 212 -6.97 -7.86 11.81
N ARG A 213 -6.44 -7.13 12.78
CA ARG A 213 -5.50 -7.67 13.78
C ARG A 213 -6.14 -8.76 14.65
N ARG A 214 -7.43 -8.65 14.97
CA ARG A 214 -8.20 -9.69 15.69
C ARG A 214 -8.50 -10.90 14.81
N ALA A 215 -8.78 -10.71 13.53
CA ALA A 215 -8.97 -11.80 12.57
C ALA A 215 -7.67 -12.58 12.43
N SER A 216 -6.55 -11.86 12.28
CA SER A 216 -5.20 -12.41 12.35
C SER A 216 -5.02 -13.18 13.66
N ALA A 217 -5.22 -12.56 14.84
CA ALA A 217 -5.08 -13.21 16.15
C ALA A 217 -5.95 -14.47 16.35
N LYS A 218 -7.20 -14.46 15.89
CA LYS A 218 -8.09 -15.64 15.95
C LYS A 218 -7.61 -16.77 15.06
N GLN A 219 -6.99 -16.46 13.93
CA GLN A 219 -6.40 -17.44 13.04
C GLN A 219 -5.18 -18.14 13.65
N TRP A 220 -4.50 -17.49 14.62
CA TRP A 220 -3.47 -18.14 15.45
C TRP A 220 -4.09 -19.04 16.52
N ALA A 221 -5.06 -18.51 17.29
CA ALA A 221 -5.72 -19.29 18.34
C ALA A 221 -6.42 -20.55 17.81
N ALA A 222 -7.08 -20.46 16.64
CA ALA A 222 -7.73 -21.61 16.00
C ALA A 222 -6.74 -22.63 15.42
N LYS A 223 -5.48 -22.24 15.17
CA LYS A 223 -4.41 -23.17 14.74
C LYS A 223 -3.74 -23.88 15.91
N ASP A 224 -3.75 -23.28 17.10
CA ASP A 224 -3.31 -23.93 18.34
C ASP A 224 -4.31 -24.98 18.87
N GLU A 225 -5.51 -25.05 18.27
CA GLU A 225 -6.56 -26.03 18.57
C GLU A 225 -6.66 -27.17 17.53
N GLY A 226 -5.71 -27.26 16.58
CA GLY A 226 -5.61 -28.39 15.65
C GLY A 226 -5.29 -29.74 16.35
N PRO A 227 -5.55 -30.90 15.72
CA PRO A 227 -5.62 -32.21 16.39
C PRO A 227 -4.29 -32.77 16.91
N TYR A 228 -3.20 -32.01 16.81
CA TYR A 228 -1.91 -32.39 17.38
C TYR A 228 -1.80 -31.87 18.81
N HIS A 229 -2.30 -32.67 19.76
CA HIS A 229 -1.88 -32.55 21.15
C HIS A 229 -0.38 -32.84 21.28
N GLY A 230 0.37 -31.87 21.81
CA GLY A 230 1.73 -32.04 22.33
C GLY A 230 1.93 -31.13 23.55
N PRO A 231 2.45 -31.60 24.68
CA PRO A 231 2.25 -30.98 25.98
C PRO A 231 3.24 -29.84 26.20
N GLY A 232 2.73 -28.63 26.46
CA GLY A 232 3.56 -27.47 26.79
C GLY A 232 2.86 -26.42 27.65
N ARG A 233 1.80 -26.80 28.37
CA ARG A 233 1.14 -25.91 29.34
C ARG A 233 1.42 -26.42 30.75
N GLY A 234 2.67 -26.27 31.17
CA GLY A 234 3.11 -26.79 32.47
C GLY A 234 4.46 -26.26 32.90
N LEU A 235 4.75 -24.96 32.75
CA LEU A 235 5.92 -24.38 33.42
C LEU A 235 5.80 -22.85 33.57
N LEU A 236 4.83 -22.39 34.36
CA LEU A 236 4.88 -21.05 34.97
C LEU A 236 4.33 -21.13 36.41
N ARG A 237 5.09 -21.81 37.28
CA ARG A 237 5.03 -21.56 38.71
C ARG A 237 6.45 -21.54 39.26
N GLY A 238 6.93 -20.33 39.56
CA GLY A 238 8.13 -20.10 40.37
C GLY A 238 9.35 -19.63 39.56
N ALA A 239 9.63 -18.32 39.62
CA ALA A 239 10.91 -17.76 40.07
C ALA A 239 11.15 -16.34 39.48
N GLY A 240 11.36 -15.37 40.37
CA GLY A 240 12.42 -14.37 40.21
C GLY A 240 12.11 -13.08 39.44
N SER A 241 11.75 -12.04 40.19
CA SER A 241 12.20 -10.64 40.10
C SER A 241 12.97 -10.17 38.84
N GLY A 242 12.44 -9.12 38.20
CA GLY A 242 13.14 -8.33 37.19
C GLY A 242 12.24 -7.20 36.67
N ASP A 243 12.16 -6.12 37.44
CA ASP A 243 11.39 -4.92 37.12
C ASP A 243 11.93 -4.20 35.86
N GLY A 244 11.05 -3.92 34.90
CA GLY A 244 11.29 -3.06 33.75
C GLY A 244 10.02 -2.27 33.39
N PRO A 245 10.08 -0.93 33.22
CA PRO A 245 8.92 -0.04 33.39
C PRO A 245 7.94 0.04 32.21
N TYR A 246 7.91 -0.95 31.31
CA TYR A 246 7.09 -0.89 30.08
C TYR A 246 6.00 -1.96 29.98
N ARG A 247 5.64 -2.65 31.08
CA ARG A 247 4.68 -3.78 31.03
C ARG A 247 3.32 -3.56 31.71
N THR A 248 3.04 -2.39 32.27
CA THR A 248 1.85 -2.23 33.14
C THR A 248 0.72 -1.33 32.62
N ARG A 249 0.73 -0.85 31.37
CA ARG A 249 -0.41 -0.04 30.86
C ARG A 249 -1.30 -0.65 29.77
N HIS A 250 -0.90 -1.79 29.18
CA HIS A 250 -1.69 -2.42 28.11
C HIS A 250 -2.57 -3.59 28.58
N HIS A 251 -2.34 -4.13 29.78
CA HIS A 251 -3.13 -5.25 30.30
C HIS A 251 -4.39 -4.80 31.06
N GLU A 252 -4.38 -3.68 31.79
CA GLU A 252 -5.57 -3.18 32.50
C GLU A 252 -6.71 -2.75 31.56
N ALA A 253 -6.39 -2.24 30.36
CA ALA A 253 -7.41 -1.81 29.40
C ALA A 253 -8.17 -2.97 28.74
N LEU A 254 -7.60 -4.18 28.75
CA LEU A 254 -8.22 -5.37 28.15
C LEU A 254 -9.15 -6.10 29.12
N ASP A 255 -8.88 -6.05 30.43
CA ASP A 255 -9.71 -6.75 31.42
C ASP A 255 -11.04 -6.03 31.69
N HIS A 256 -11.10 -4.70 31.50
CA HIS A 256 -12.34 -3.93 31.71
C HIS A 256 -13.37 -4.08 30.57
N PHE A 257 -12.99 -4.60 29.40
CA PHE A 257 -13.88 -4.73 28.24
C PHE A 257 -14.39 -6.16 27.98
N VAL A 258 -13.86 -7.18 28.67
CA VAL A 258 -14.14 -8.59 28.37
C VAL A 258 -15.18 -9.24 29.31
N ARG A 259 -15.62 -8.58 30.38
CA ARG A 259 -16.67 -9.14 31.26
C ARG A 259 -18.07 -8.57 30.93
N PRO A 260 -19.02 -9.38 30.43
CA PRO A 260 -20.42 -9.02 30.53
C PRO A 260 -20.83 -9.12 32.01
N ARG A 261 -21.26 -7.98 32.57
CA ARG A 261 -21.82 -7.88 33.92
C ARG A 261 -23.21 -8.52 33.92
N ILE A 262 -23.29 -9.83 34.17
CA ILE A 262 -24.54 -10.50 34.53
C ILE A 262 -24.53 -10.73 36.04
N ARG A 263 -25.17 -9.82 36.78
CA ARG A 263 -25.80 -10.08 38.09
C ARG A 263 -26.67 -8.88 38.44
N GLY A 264 -27.97 -9.05 38.19
CA GLY A 264 -28.98 -8.03 38.44
C GLY A 264 -30.31 -8.41 37.83
N LEU A 265 -30.91 -9.51 38.31
CA LEU A 265 -32.35 -9.77 38.25
C LEU A 265 -32.64 -10.94 39.18
N GLY A 266 -33.19 -10.61 40.35
CA GLY A 266 -33.73 -11.59 41.27
C GLY A 266 -35.12 -12.02 40.84
N LEU A 267 -35.43 -13.30 41.02
CA LEU A 267 -36.76 -13.76 41.43
C LEU A 267 -36.59 -14.95 42.40
N PRO A 268 -37.50 -15.09 43.39
CA PRO A 268 -37.39 -16.04 44.51
C PRO A 268 -38.09 -17.37 44.18
N VAL A 269 -38.17 -18.28 45.19
CA VAL A 269 -39.00 -19.52 45.22
C VAL A 269 -38.23 -20.74 44.63
N LEU A 270 -38.02 -21.91 45.25
CA LEU A 270 -38.66 -22.68 46.34
C LEU A 270 -37.66 -23.71 46.94
N SER A 271 -37.88 -24.11 48.21
CA SER A 271 -37.55 -25.41 48.86
C SER A 271 -36.11 -25.95 48.82
N GLY A 272 -35.39 -26.28 49.90
CA GLY A 272 -35.84 -26.76 51.20
C GLY A 272 -35.99 -28.28 51.23
N PHE A 273 -34.90 -29.06 51.16
CA PHE A 273 -34.83 -30.42 51.73
C PHE A 273 -33.41 -31.03 51.65
N LEU A 274 -33.01 -31.73 52.73
CA LEU A 274 -31.89 -32.69 52.89
C LEU A 274 -30.50 -32.08 53.15
N ARG A 275 -29.99 -32.09 54.39
CA ARG A 275 -29.37 -33.23 55.12
C ARG A 275 -27.87 -32.89 55.22
N GLY A 276 -27.18 -32.80 56.34
CA GLY A 276 -27.41 -33.14 57.74
C GLY A 276 -26.01 -33.36 58.35
N ARG A 277 -25.83 -32.88 59.59
CA ARG A 277 -24.62 -32.89 60.45
C ARG A 277 -23.59 -31.81 60.18
#